data_AF-A0A4R6RU83-F1
#
_entry.id   AF-A0A4R6RU83-F1
#
_cell.length_a   1.000
_cell.length_b   1.000
_cell.length_c   1.000
_cell.angle_alpha   90.00
_cell.angle_beta   90.00
_cell.angle_gamma   90.00
#
_symmetry.space_group_name_H-M   'P 1'
#
loop_
_entity.id
_entity.type
_entity.pdbx_description
1 polymer ?
#
loop_
_entity_poly.entity_id
_entity_poly.type
_entity_poly.pdbx_seq_one_letter_code
_entity_poly.pdbx_strand_id
1 'polypeptide(L)'
;MAATQAWPFLVARGRDRGYSVLLAPEFLIADGDYGFLEEQAVPSHTDAVHVADGQSARGRRVCLVWTEQVVSAEDAGTEEAPRDAHSRPLRLLFGFVSSAVVSPAATDLEQARDAALRTYRRFLADEAGFTVESSAPFAMRSAVTASETPVSDTPRSRRFTVPAVVGGVVAAAAIVLAVLVAWPSPEPPKPLPPCGTTLTPTPRDAPTNCTTPTTTAPRPKKRAQRPAGPITHEATIAAGGAPTGGTR
;
A
#
# COMPACT_ATOMS: atom_id res chain seq x y z
N MET A 1 -10.32 -11.69 -27.91
CA MET A 1 -9.87 -12.03 -26.54
C MET A 1 -9.98 -10.77 -25.71
N ALA A 2 -10.71 -10.78 -24.59
CA ALA A 2 -10.76 -9.61 -23.71
C ALA A 2 -9.37 -9.40 -23.10
N ALA A 3 -8.90 -8.16 -23.05
CA ALA A 3 -7.64 -7.84 -22.38
C ALA A 3 -7.78 -8.12 -20.89
N THR A 4 -6.82 -8.83 -20.31
CA THR A 4 -6.82 -9.06 -18.85
C THR A 4 -6.58 -7.74 -18.15
N GLN A 5 -7.41 -7.45 -17.15
CA GLN A 5 -7.34 -6.20 -16.40
C GLN A 5 -6.55 -6.38 -15.10
N ALA A 6 -5.87 -5.31 -14.70
CA ALA A 6 -5.22 -5.18 -13.42
C ALA A 6 -5.56 -3.84 -12.79
N TRP A 7 -5.57 -3.77 -11.46
CA TRP A 7 -5.90 -2.58 -10.69
C TRP A 7 -4.72 -2.21 -9.79
N PRO A 8 -4.18 -1.00 -9.87
CA PRO A 8 -3.13 -0.55 -8.96
C PRO A 8 -3.61 -0.55 -7.51
N PHE A 9 -2.70 -0.82 -6.59
CA PHE A 9 -2.93 -0.63 -5.17
C PHE A 9 -1.69 -0.07 -4.48
N LEU A 10 -1.90 0.51 -3.30
CA LEU A 10 -0.85 1.07 -2.46
C LEU A 10 -1.17 0.82 -0.98
N VAL A 11 -0.25 0.14 -0.30
CA VAL A 11 -0.16 0.13 1.16
C VAL A 11 1.09 0.91 1.53
N ALA A 12 0.93 1.94 2.35
CA ALA A 12 2.06 2.77 2.74
C ALA A 12 1.91 3.29 4.16
N ARG A 13 3.03 3.75 4.69
CA ARG A 13 3.12 4.35 6.01
C ARG A 13 3.21 5.86 5.92
N GLY A 14 2.55 6.56 6.85
CA GLY A 14 2.65 8.01 7.02
C GLY A 14 3.78 8.46 7.94
N ARG A 15 3.88 9.77 8.16
CA ARG A 15 4.83 10.35 9.12
C ARG A 15 4.44 9.99 10.55
N ASP A 16 3.14 10.02 10.83
CA ASP A 16 2.55 9.79 12.14
C ASP A 16 1.59 8.58 12.14
N ARG A 17 1.35 7.97 10.96
CA ARG A 17 0.50 6.79 10.80
C ARG A 17 1.30 5.50 10.63
N GLY A 18 0.67 4.37 10.97
CA GLY A 18 1.13 3.02 10.62
C GLY A 18 0.98 2.73 9.13
N TYR A 19 1.21 1.48 8.73
CA TYR A 19 0.83 1.04 7.39
C TYR A 19 -0.70 1.12 7.25
N SER A 20 -1.15 1.54 6.09
CA SER A 20 -2.58 1.60 5.75
C SER A 20 -2.75 1.57 4.23
N VAL A 21 -3.92 1.13 3.78
CA VAL A 21 -4.30 1.13 2.36
C VAL A 21 -4.65 2.56 1.92
N LEU A 22 -3.93 3.08 0.92
CA LEU A 22 -4.15 4.43 0.37
C LEU A 22 -4.79 4.40 -1.02
N LEU A 23 -4.52 3.36 -1.80
CA LEU A 23 -5.08 3.15 -3.13
C LEU A 23 -5.57 1.71 -3.21
N ALA A 24 -6.83 1.50 -3.57
CA ALA A 24 -7.42 0.18 -3.71
C ALA A 24 -8.28 0.07 -4.97
N PRO A 25 -8.37 -1.12 -5.58
CA PRO A 25 -9.33 -1.41 -6.63
C PRO A 25 -10.77 -1.05 -6.22
N GLU A 26 -11.51 -0.41 -7.12
CA GLU A 26 -12.89 0.04 -6.87
C GLU A 26 -13.79 -1.08 -6.32
N PHE A 27 -13.66 -2.29 -6.87
CA PHE A 27 -14.48 -3.42 -6.45
C PHE A 27 -14.22 -3.85 -5.00
N LEU A 28 -13.02 -3.62 -4.46
CA LEU A 28 -12.70 -3.91 -3.06
C LEU A 28 -13.23 -2.81 -2.14
N ILE A 29 -13.22 -1.56 -2.60
CA ILE A 29 -13.81 -0.45 -1.87
C ILE A 29 -15.33 -0.63 -1.77
N ALA A 30 -15.98 -0.92 -2.90
CA ALA A 30 -17.42 -1.16 -2.97
C ALA A 30 -17.87 -2.33 -2.07
N ASP A 31 -17.01 -3.35 -1.93
CA ASP A 31 -17.28 -4.51 -1.09
C ASP A 31 -16.93 -4.30 0.40
N GLY A 32 -16.23 -3.22 0.74
CA GLY A 32 -15.72 -2.94 2.10
C GLY A 32 -14.56 -3.84 2.50
N ASP A 33 -13.83 -4.38 1.53
CA ASP A 33 -12.91 -5.52 1.68
C ASP A 33 -11.44 -5.12 1.48
N TYR A 34 -11.16 -3.87 1.12
CA TYR A 34 -9.79 -3.42 0.81
C TYR A 34 -8.78 -3.59 1.96
N GLY A 35 -9.24 -3.79 3.21
CA GLY A 35 -8.38 -4.08 4.36
C GLY A 35 -7.52 -5.34 4.18
N PHE A 36 -7.96 -6.32 3.40
CA PHE A 36 -7.16 -7.52 3.14
C PHE A 36 -5.82 -7.17 2.44
N LEU A 37 -5.73 -6.05 1.72
CA LEU A 37 -4.49 -5.63 1.06
C LEU A 37 -3.37 -5.37 2.08
N GLU A 38 -3.71 -4.82 3.24
CA GLU A 38 -2.75 -4.60 4.34
C GLU A 38 -2.28 -5.92 4.97
N GLU A 39 -3.17 -6.90 5.06
CA GLU A 39 -2.87 -8.23 5.61
C GLU A 39 -1.97 -9.05 4.69
N GLN A 40 -2.14 -8.91 3.36
CA GLN A 40 -1.40 -9.70 2.37
C GLN A 40 -0.10 -9.04 1.93
N ALA A 41 -0.09 -7.71 1.74
CA ALA A 41 1.10 -6.97 1.36
C ALA A 41 1.94 -6.67 2.61
N VAL A 42 2.73 -7.66 3.05
CA VAL A 42 3.59 -7.54 4.23
C VAL A 42 4.96 -6.99 3.83
N PRO A 43 5.57 -6.08 4.63
CA PRO A 43 6.93 -5.61 4.40
C PRO A 43 7.94 -6.76 4.44
N SER A 44 8.80 -6.83 3.43
CA SER A 44 9.80 -7.89 3.26
C SER A 44 11.23 -7.37 3.38
N HIS A 45 11.42 -6.05 3.31
CA HIS A 45 12.71 -5.36 3.31
C HIS A 45 13.64 -5.77 2.16
N THR A 46 13.07 -6.31 1.08
CA THR A 46 13.76 -6.64 -0.17
C THR A 46 13.03 -5.97 -1.33
N ASP A 47 13.78 -5.60 -2.37
CA ASP A 47 13.21 -5.03 -3.60
C ASP A 47 12.68 -6.13 -4.54
N ALA A 48 12.32 -7.29 -3.98
CA ALA A 48 11.86 -8.45 -4.75
C ALA A 48 10.38 -8.27 -5.11
N VAL A 49 10.00 -8.78 -6.28
CA VAL A 49 8.60 -8.88 -6.65
C VAL A 49 7.97 -10.06 -5.93
N HIS A 50 6.89 -9.78 -5.21
CA HIS A 50 6.07 -10.74 -4.49
C HIS A 50 4.80 -11.03 -5.29
N VAL A 51 4.38 -12.30 -5.29
CA VAL A 51 3.13 -12.75 -5.89
C VAL A 51 2.41 -13.60 -4.84
N ALA A 52 1.15 -13.27 -4.55
CA ALA A 52 0.32 -14.05 -3.65
C ALA A 52 -1.11 -14.17 -4.17
N ASP A 53 -1.64 -15.39 -4.14
CA ASP A 53 -3.06 -15.60 -4.32
C ASP A 53 -3.79 -15.29 -3.01
N GLY A 54 -4.89 -14.57 -3.12
CA GLY A 54 -5.73 -14.16 -2.03
C GLY A 54 -7.20 -14.45 -2.33
N GLN A 55 -8.00 -14.40 -1.28
CA GLN A 55 -9.44 -14.44 -1.39
C GLN A 55 -10.00 -13.27 -0.60
N SER A 56 -10.80 -12.46 -1.29
CA SER A 56 -11.57 -11.38 -0.68
C SER A 56 -12.57 -11.98 0.34
N ALA A 57 -12.99 -11.23 1.36
CA ALA A 57 -14.00 -11.66 2.34
C ALA A 57 -15.31 -12.16 1.69
N ARG A 58 -15.63 -11.69 0.47
CA ARG A 58 -16.78 -12.15 -0.32
C ARG A 58 -16.50 -13.37 -1.20
N GLY A 59 -15.34 -14.01 -1.04
CA GLY A 59 -14.97 -15.23 -1.74
C GLY A 59 -14.35 -15.01 -3.13
N ARG A 60 -14.15 -13.76 -3.57
CA ARG A 60 -13.53 -13.46 -4.87
C ARG A 60 -12.05 -13.81 -4.82
N ARG A 61 -11.59 -14.68 -5.72
CA ARG A 61 -10.17 -14.95 -5.90
C ARG A 61 -9.48 -13.74 -6.55
N VAL A 62 -8.35 -13.37 -5.99
CA VAL A 62 -7.51 -12.27 -6.46
C VAL A 62 -6.05 -12.74 -6.43
N CYS A 63 -5.25 -12.23 -7.34
CA CYS A 63 -3.80 -12.42 -7.35
C CYS A 63 -3.15 -11.05 -7.17
N LEU A 64 -2.30 -10.93 -6.16
CA LEU A 64 -1.61 -9.71 -5.79
C LEU A 64 -0.18 -9.82 -6.26
N VAL A 65 0.28 -8.79 -6.95
CA VAL A 65 1.69 -8.63 -7.33
C VAL A 65 2.18 -7.33 -6.73
N TRP A 66 3.23 -7.33 -5.93
CA TRP A 66 3.77 -6.11 -5.33
C TRP A 66 5.27 -6.13 -5.13
N THR A 67 5.83 -4.95 -4.89
CA THR A 67 7.22 -4.76 -4.46
C THR A 67 7.27 -3.70 -3.36
N GLU A 68 8.37 -3.69 -2.62
CA GLU A 68 8.66 -2.69 -1.60
C GLU A 68 9.65 -1.66 -2.14
N GLN A 69 9.44 -0.37 -1.85
CA GLN A 69 10.36 0.70 -2.22
C GLN A 69 10.49 1.72 -1.09
N VAL A 70 11.73 2.14 -0.80
CA VAL A 70 11.99 3.32 0.05
C VAL A 70 11.64 4.59 -0.72
N VAL A 71 10.87 5.48 -0.08
CA VAL A 71 10.48 6.75 -0.68
C VAL A 71 11.68 7.69 -0.76
N SER A 72 12.06 8.09 -1.96
CA SER A 72 13.04 9.15 -2.19
C SER A 72 12.40 10.55 -2.15
N ALA A 73 13.24 11.59 -2.10
CA ALA A 73 12.79 12.98 -2.22
C ALA A 73 12.06 13.25 -3.55
N GLU A 74 12.58 12.68 -4.64
CA GLU A 74 11.97 12.77 -5.99
C GLU A 74 10.60 12.09 -6.05
N ASP A 75 10.48 10.90 -5.46
CA ASP A 75 9.20 10.19 -5.37
C ASP A 75 8.15 11.03 -4.64
N ALA A 76 8.54 11.69 -3.55
CA ALA A 76 7.67 12.53 -2.74
C ALA A 76 7.41 13.93 -3.34
N GLY A 77 8.21 14.36 -4.32
CA GLY A 77 8.15 15.73 -4.84
C GLY A 77 8.60 16.79 -3.83
N THR A 78 9.52 16.43 -2.94
CA THR A 78 10.05 17.29 -1.87
C THR A 78 11.58 17.44 -2.00
N GLU A 79 12.18 18.41 -1.32
CA GLU A 79 13.64 18.58 -1.32
C GLU A 79 14.36 17.49 -0.52
N GLU A 80 13.72 17.01 0.55
CA GLU A 80 14.25 15.96 1.41
C GLU A 80 13.37 14.71 1.36
N ALA A 81 14.00 13.54 1.52
CA ALA A 81 13.27 12.26 1.57
C ALA A 81 12.40 12.21 2.84
N PRO A 82 11.11 11.89 2.74
CA PRO A 82 10.21 11.90 3.88
C PRO A 82 10.57 10.79 4.87
N ARG A 83 10.48 11.13 6.15
CA ARG A 83 10.77 10.25 7.28
C ARG A 83 9.61 10.27 8.27
N ASP A 84 9.48 9.22 9.05
CA ASP A 84 8.53 9.16 10.16
C ASP A 84 9.01 9.97 11.39
N ALA A 85 8.17 10.04 12.42
CA ALA A 85 8.50 10.67 13.71
C ALA A 85 9.77 10.10 14.40
N HIS A 86 10.24 8.92 13.98
CA HIS A 86 11.45 8.28 14.49
C HIS A 86 12.63 8.37 13.51
N SER A 87 12.57 9.27 12.52
CA SER A 87 13.58 9.47 11.49
C SER A 87 13.84 8.25 10.58
N ARG A 88 12.95 7.25 10.59
CA ARG A 88 13.02 6.10 9.69
C ARG A 88 12.52 6.50 8.30
N PRO A 89 13.15 6.03 7.22
CA PRO A 89 12.64 6.26 5.87
C PRO A 89 11.24 5.68 5.70
N LEU A 90 10.37 6.41 5.00
CA LEU A 90 9.06 5.89 4.62
C LEU A 90 9.20 4.87 3.48
N ARG A 91 8.31 3.89 3.47
CA ARG A 91 8.31 2.76 2.53
C ARG A 91 6.93 2.57 1.93
N LEU A 92 6.90 2.25 0.64
CA LEU A 92 5.71 1.95 -0.14
C LEU A 92 5.69 0.46 -0.45
N LEU A 93 4.52 -0.15 -0.32
CA LEU A 93 4.22 -1.44 -0.89
C LEU A 93 3.21 -1.18 -1.99
N PHE A 94 3.68 -1.20 -3.23
CA PHE A 94 2.86 -0.89 -4.39
C PHE A 94 2.86 -2.05 -5.36
N GLY A 95 1.79 -2.13 -6.13
CA GLY A 95 1.57 -3.26 -6.99
C GLY A 95 0.22 -3.21 -7.69
N PHE A 96 -0.19 -4.35 -8.22
CA PHE A 96 -1.49 -4.48 -8.84
C PHE A 96 -2.20 -5.76 -8.42
N VAL A 97 -3.53 -5.71 -8.50
CA VAL A 97 -4.44 -6.84 -8.27
C VAL A 97 -4.95 -7.30 -9.63
N SER A 98 -4.97 -8.60 -9.88
CA SER A 98 -5.63 -9.20 -11.05
C SER A 98 -6.30 -10.53 -10.69
N SER A 99 -6.88 -11.23 -11.65
CA SER A 99 -7.53 -12.53 -11.44
C SER A 99 -6.54 -13.69 -11.31
N ALA A 100 -5.40 -13.62 -12.02
CA ALA A 100 -4.33 -14.60 -11.99
C ALA A 100 -3.07 -14.02 -12.64
N VAL A 101 -1.89 -14.27 -12.08
CA VAL A 101 -0.61 -13.87 -12.66
C VAL A 101 0.41 -14.99 -12.46
N VAL A 102 1.10 -15.38 -13.52
CA VAL A 102 2.19 -16.38 -13.49
C VAL A 102 3.54 -15.70 -13.54
N SER A 103 3.67 -14.68 -14.39
CA SER A 103 4.91 -13.94 -14.57
C SER A 103 4.61 -12.45 -14.67
N PRO A 104 4.90 -11.68 -13.60
CA PRO A 104 4.75 -10.23 -13.60
C PRO A 104 5.61 -9.54 -14.65
N ALA A 105 5.01 -8.66 -15.46
CA ALA A 105 5.74 -7.79 -16.36
C ALA A 105 6.18 -6.51 -15.64
N ALA A 106 7.45 -6.11 -15.82
CA ALA A 106 8.00 -4.89 -15.22
C ALA A 106 7.18 -3.64 -15.58
N THR A 107 6.70 -3.56 -16.83
CA THR A 107 5.86 -2.45 -17.31
C THR A 107 4.54 -2.29 -16.55
N ASP A 108 3.97 -3.40 -16.06
CA ASP A 108 2.72 -3.34 -15.28
C ASP A 108 3.00 -2.84 -13.85
N LEU A 109 4.16 -3.22 -13.28
CA LEU A 109 4.63 -2.69 -12.00
C LEU A 109 4.99 -1.21 -12.08
N GLU A 110 5.62 -0.76 -13.16
CA GLU A 110 5.88 0.68 -13.41
C GLU A 110 4.59 1.48 -13.49
N GLN A 111 3.58 0.96 -14.21
CA GLN A 111 2.28 1.62 -14.28
C GLN A 111 1.57 1.69 -12.92
N ALA A 112 1.67 0.63 -12.12
CA ALA A 112 1.18 0.63 -10.75
C ALA A 112 1.95 1.62 -9.85
N ARG A 113 3.29 1.69 -10.00
CA ARG A 113 4.17 2.63 -9.29
C ARG A 113 3.75 4.07 -9.55
N ASP A 114 3.51 4.43 -10.80
CA ASP A 114 3.10 5.79 -11.16
C ASP A 114 1.76 6.18 -10.51
N ALA A 115 0.80 5.25 -10.47
CA ALA A 115 -0.47 5.47 -9.78
C ALA A 115 -0.31 5.59 -8.26
N ALA A 116 0.52 4.73 -7.68
CA ALA A 116 0.85 4.77 -6.26
C ALA A 116 1.53 6.08 -5.86
N LEU A 117 2.57 6.51 -6.58
CA LEU A 117 3.28 7.76 -6.28
C LEU A 117 2.39 9.00 -6.38
N ARG A 118 1.50 9.07 -7.38
CA ARG A 118 0.52 10.16 -7.47
C ARG A 118 -0.39 10.21 -6.23
N THR A 119 -0.86 9.05 -5.78
CA THR A 119 -1.73 8.92 -4.60
C THR A 119 -0.97 9.28 -3.33
N TYR A 120 0.25 8.78 -3.20
CA TYR A 120 1.10 9.00 -2.04
C TYR A 120 1.47 10.47 -1.84
N ARG A 121 1.70 11.22 -2.92
CA ARG A 121 1.94 12.68 -2.85
C ARG A 121 0.74 13.44 -2.28
N ARG A 122 -0.49 13.06 -2.67
CA ARG A 122 -1.72 13.64 -2.09
C ARG A 122 -1.86 13.28 -0.61
N PHE A 123 -1.58 12.02 -0.28
CA PHE A 123 -1.55 11.56 1.12
C PHE A 123 -0.56 12.34 1.98
N LEU A 124 0.67 12.56 1.50
CA LEU A 124 1.67 13.33 2.25
C LEU A 124 1.30 14.81 2.42
N ALA A 125 0.46 15.36 1.53
CA ALA A 125 0.00 16.74 1.60
C ALA A 125 -1.14 16.94 2.62
N ASP A 126 -1.98 15.92 2.85
CA ASP A 126 -3.06 15.93 3.84
C ASP A 126 -3.17 14.57 4.56
N GLU A 127 -2.14 14.22 5.32
CA GLU A 127 -2.09 12.90 5.97
C GLU A 127 -3.25 12.69 6.94
N ALA A 128 -3.68 13.74 7.65
CA ALA A 128 -4.76 13.66 8.63
C ALA A 128 -6.14 13.45 7.99
N GLY A 129 -6.43 14.13 6.87
CA GLY A 129 -7.71 14.06 6.16
C GLY A 129 -7.79 12.99 5.09
N PHE A 130 -6.68 12.34 4.73
CA PHE A 130 -6.65 11.40 3.61
C PHE A 130 -7.58 10.19 3.81
N THR A 131 -8.29 9.84 2.75
CA THR A 131 -9.16 8.66 2.67
C THR A 131 -8.72 7.76 1.53
N VAL A 132 -9.04 6.46 1.62
CA VAL A 132 -8.65 5.50 0.57
C VAL A 132 -9.21 5.92 -0.79
N GLU A 133 -8.34 5.96 -1.80
CA GLU A 133 -8.74 6.29 -3.17
C GLU A 133 -9.03 5.03 -3.98
N SER A 134 -9.97 5.15 -4.92
CA SER A 134 -10.28 4.10 -5.89
C SER A 134 -9.31 4.13 -7.08
N SER A 135 -8.83 2.95 -7.48
CA SER A 135 -8.00 2.80 -8.67
C SER A 135 -8.81 2.34 -9.89
N ALA A 136 -8.48 2.91 -11.05
CA ALA A 136 -9.03 2.49 -12.33
C ALA A 136 -8.28 1.25 -12.87
N PRO A 137 -8.98 0.34 -13.58
CA PRO A 137 -8.32 -0.77 -14.25
C PRO A 137 -7.40 -0.31 -15.37
N PHE A 138 -6.34 -1.08 -15.62
CA PHE A 138 -5.52 -0.99 -16.83
C PHE A 138 -5.40 -2.35 -17.52
N ALA A 139 -5.11 -2.34 -18.82
CA ALA A 139 -4.83 -3.54 -19.59
C ALA A 139 -3.41 -4.04 -19.24
N MET A 140 -3.32 -5.23 -18.67
CA MET A 140 -2.08 -5.82 -18.17
C MET A 140 -1.35 -6.62 -19.27
N ARG A 141 -0.02 -6.65 -19.20
CA ARG A 141 0.86 -7.40 -20.10
C ARG A 141 1.48 -8.65 -19.47
N SER A 142 1.38 -8.79 -18.15
CA SER A 142 1.84 -9.94 -17.39
C SER A 142 1.23 -11.24 -17.91
N ALA A 143 2.01 -12.31 -17.87
CA ALA A 143 1.52 -13.61 -18.28
C ALA A 143 0.53 -14.12 -17.23
N VAL A 144 -0.64 -14.55 -17.68
CA VAL A 144 -1.70 -15.10 -16.83
C VAL A 144 -1.91 -16.57 -17.13
N THR A 145 -2.22 -17.36 -16.11
CA THR A 145 -2.78 -18.69 -16.36
C THR A 145 -4.10 -18.46 -17.08
N ALA A 146 -4.27 -19.05 -18.26
CA ALA A 146 -5.57 -19.09 -18.90
C ALA A 146 -6.52 -19.72 -17.89
N SER A 147 -7.44 -18.92 -17.33
CA SER A 147 -8.47 -19.43 -16.45
C SER A 147 -9.18 -20.49 -17.27
N GLU A 148 -9.07 -21.75 -16.83
CA GLU A 148 -9.78 -22.87 -17.44
C GLU A 148 -11.22 -22.41 -17.54
N THR A 149 -11.72 -22.27 -18.77
CA THR A 149 -13.08 -21.79 -19.02
C THR A 149 -13.99 -22.54 -18.08
N PRO A 150 -14.87 -21.87 -17.30
CA PRO A 150 -15.84 -22.60 -16.51
C PRO A 150 -16.49 -23.57 -17.48
N VAL A 151 -16.31 -24.87 -17.23
CA VAL A 151 -17.07 -25.89 -17.94
C VAL A 151 -18.50 -25.40 -17.80
N SER A 152 -19.08 -24.96 -18.91
CA SER A 152 -20.48 -24.58 -18.95
C SER A 152 -21.21 -25.84 -18.48
N ASP A 153 -21.53 -25.87 -17.20
CA ASP A 153 -22.41 -26.87 -16.63
C ASP A 153 -23.68 -26.73 -17.46
N THR A 154 -23.84 -27.68 -18.38
CA THR A 154 -25.06 -27.87 -19.16
C THR A 154 -26.23 -27.65 -18.22
N PRO A 155 -27.26 -26.88 -18.62
CA PRO A 155 -28.38 -26.59 -17.74
C PRO A 155 -29.01 -27.90 -17.34
N ARG A 156 -28.70 -28.36 -16.13
CA ARG A 156 -29.34 -29.52 -15.53
C ARG A 156 -30.74 -29.04 -15.24
N SER A 157 -31.63 -29.29 -16.20
CA SER A 157 -33.07 -29.10 -16.13
C SER A 157 -33.56 -29.68 -14.80
N ARG A 158 -33.62 -28.80 -13.78
CA ARG A 158 -34.35 -29.08 -12.56
C ARG A 158 -35.81 -29.04 -12.96
N ARG A 159 -36.34 -30.23 -13.23
CA ARG A 159 -37.78 -30.48 -13.23
C ARG A 159 -38.30 -30.02 -11.87
N PHE A 160 -38.86 -28.81 -11.85
CA PHE A 160 -39.62 -28.26 -10.74
C PHE A 160 -40.81 -29.19 -10.48
N THR A 161 -40.70 -30.04 -9.48
CA THR A 161 -41.87 -30.53 -8.75
C THR A 161 -42.17 -29.47 -7.70
N VAL A 162 -43.20 -28.68 -7.96
CA VAL A 162 -43.79 -27.76 -6.99
C VAL A 162 -44.64 -28.58 -6.02
N PRO A 163 -44.37 -28.53 -4.71
CA PRO A 163 -45.45 -28.60 -3.74
C PRO A 163 -45.66 -27.20 -3.16
N ALA A 164 -46.89 -26.72 -3.33
CA ALA A 164 -47.41 -25.55 -2.66
C ALA A 164 -47.33 -25.75 -1.13
N VAL A 165 -46.62 -24.86 -0.43
CA VAL A 165 -46.82 -24.63 1.00
C VAL A 165 -47.07 -23.15 1.21
N VAL A 166 -48.36 -22.84 1.17
CA VAL A 166 -48.97 -21.63 1.70
C VAL A 166 -48.85 -21.66 3.22
N GLY A 167 -48.39 -20.56 3.84
CA GLY A 167 -48.59 -20.28 5.26
C GLY A 167 -47.33 -20.11 6.09
N GLY A 168 -46.92 -18.85 6.35
CA GLY A 168 -45.84 -18.58 7.31
C GLY A 168 -45.39 -17.13 7.43
N VAL A 169 -46.24 -16.12 7.16
CA VAL A 169 -45.85 -14.70 7.16
C VAL A 169 -46.17 -13.97 8.49
N VAL A 170 -46.57 -14.67 9.57
CA VAL A 170 -47.04 -13.98 10.81
C VAL A 170 -46.11 -14.11 12.02
N ALA A 171 -45.03 -14.91 11.99
CA ALA A 171 -44.26 -15.21 13.20
C ALA A 171 -42.97 -14.38 13.43
N ALA A 172 -42.40 -13.71 12.43
CA ALA A 172 -41.09 -13.05 12.59
C ALA A 172 -41.15 -11.62 13.15
N ALA A 173 -42.31 -10.96 13.12
CA ALA A 173 -42.46 -9.60 13.67
C ALA A 173 -42.47 -9.58 15.21
N ALA A 174 -42.72 -10.70 15.88
CA ALA A 174 -42.73 -10.78 17.35
C ALA A 174 -41.33 -10.93 17.97
N ILE A 175 -40.34 -11.44 17.23
CA ILE A 175 -38.99 -11.68 17.76
C ILE A 175 -38.17 -10.38 17.78
N VAL A 176 -38.38 -9.47 16.82
CA VAL A 176 -37.69 -8.17 16.80
C VAL A 176 -38.17 -7.25 17.93
N LEU A 177 -39.42 -7.35 18.37
CA LEU A 177 -39.94 -6.55 19.49
C LEU A 177 -39.44 -7.05 20.86
N ALA A 178 -39.14 -8.35 21.02
CA ALA A 178 -38.67 -8.91 22.28
C ALA A 178 -37.19 -8.56 22.58
N VAL A 179 -36.36 -8.35 21.55
CA VAL A 179 -34.93 -8.04 21.73
C VAL A 179 -34.68 -6.56 22.07
N LEU A 180 -35.58 -5.65 21.70
CA LEU A 180 -35.43 -4.22 22.02
C LEU A 180 -35.78 -3.83 23.46
N VAL A 181 -36.48 -4.68 24.22
CA VAL A 181 -36.85 -4.39 25.63
C VAL A 181 -35.89 -5.05 26.63
N ALA A 182 -35.03 -5.96 26.17
CA ALA A 182 -34.06 -6.67 27.00
C ALA A 182 -32.63 -6.12 26.86
N TRP A 183 -32.47 -4.83 26.54
CA TRP A 183 -31.16 -4.19 26.61
C TRP A 183 -30.82 -3.92 28.09
N PRO A 184 -29.82 -4.61 28.67
CA PRO A 184 -29.38 -4.30 30.01
C PRO A 184 -28.87 -2.86 30.06
N SER A 185 -29.49 -2.08 30.94
CA SER A 185 -29.07 -0.74 31.30
C SER A 185 -27.58 -0.77 31.66
N PRO A 186 -26.73 0.11 31.09
CA PRO A 186 -25.31 0.16 31.44
C PRO A 186 -25.17 0.47 32.93
N GLU A 187 -24.61 -0.50 33.65
CA GLU A 187 -24.29 -0.39 35.07
C GLU A 187 -23.37 0.83 35.27
N PRO A 188 -23.66 1.72 36.24
CA PRO A 188 -22.79 2.86 36.52
C PRO A 188 -21.39 2.35 36.89
N PRO A 189 -20.32 3.00 36.41
CA PRO A 189 -18.95 2.56 36.68
C PRO A 189 -18.71 2.52 38.19
N LYS A 190 -18.26 1.35 38.68
CA LYS A 190 -17.82 1.18 40.07
C LYS A 190 -16.74 2.22 40.39
N PRO A 191 -16.82 2.90 41.55
CA PRO A 191 -15.74 3.77 42.02
C PRO A 191 -14.44 2.97 42.09
N LEU A 192 -13.41 3.44 41.40
CA LEU A 192 -12.07 2.87 41.49
C LEU A 192 -11.57 2.96 42.95
N PRO A 193 -10.92 1.92 43.48
CA PRO A 193 -10.26 2.02 44.77
C PRO A 193 -9.16 3.10 44.71
N PRO A 194 -8.91 3.83 45.81
CA PRO A 194 -7.81 4.78 45.86
C PRO A 194 -6.49 4.03 45.61
N CYS A 195 -5.78 4.42 44.55
CA CYS A 195 -4.39 4.03 44.34
C CYS A 195 -3.53 4.61 45.48
N GLY A 196 -3.47 3.88 46.59
CA GLY A 196 -2.43 4.02 47.58
C GLY A 196 -1.20 3.27 47.11
N THR A 197 -0.35 3.91 46.29
CA THR A 197 1.03 3.47 46.12
C THR A 197 1.93 4.66 46.32
N THR A 198 2.28 4.87 47.59
CA THR A 198 3.44 5.63 48.04
C THR A 198 4.68 5.10 47.32
N LEU A 199 5.13 5.81 46.28
CA LEU A 199 6.47 5.64 45.75
C LEU A 199 7.42 6.38 46.70
N THR A 200 8.02 5.61 47.60
CA THR A 200 9.22 6.01 48.32
C THR A 200 10.31 6.37 47.31
N PRO A 201 10.81 7.61 47.26
CA PRO A 201 11.98 7.92 46.45
C PRO A 201 13.22 7.30 47.11
N THR A 202 13.75 6.23 46.51
CA THR A 202 15.09 5.75 46.84
C THR A 202 16.11 6.74 46.25
N PRO A 203 16.91 7.45 47.08
CA PRO A 203 18.03 8.22 46.58
C PRO A 203 19.07 7.23 46.07
N ARG A 204 19.38 7.25 44.78
CA ARG A 204 20.56 6.56 44.26
C ARG A 204 21.66 7.59 44.07
N ASP A 205 22.55 7.59 45.05
CA ASP A 205 23.82 8.30 45.02
C ASP A 205 24.58 8.03 43.73
N ALA A 206 25.00 9.13 43.11
CA ALA A 206 26.10 9.14 42.16
C ALA A 206 27.40 8.82 42.91
N PRO A 207 28.32 8.08 42.28
CA PRO A 207 29.69 8.53 42.30
C PRO A 207 30.16 8.88 40.89
N THR A 208 30.43 10.17 40.76
CA THR A 208 31.55 10.75 40.00
C THR A 208 32.71 9.78 39.88
N ASN A 209 33.14 9.48 38.65
CA ASN A 209 34.56 9.34 38.36
C ASN A 209 34.87 9.80 36.95
N CYS A 210 35.58 10.92 36.91
CA CYS A 210 36.35 11.45 35.80
C CYS A 210 37.23 10.36 35.20
N THR A 211 37.32 10.29 33.87
CA THR A 211 38.60 10.07 33.18
C THR A 211 38.47 10.58 31.75
N THR A 212 39.01 11.78 31.51
CA THR A 212 39.46 12.24 30.21
C THR A 212 40.83 11.63 29.94
N PRO A 213 41.06 11.07 28.75
CA PRO A 213 42.37 11.19 28.12
C PRO A 213 42.24 11.86 26.76
N THR A 214 42.73 13.10 26.73
CA THR A 214 43.42 13.70 25.58
C THR A 214 44.38 12.70 24.97
N THR A 215 44.35 12.45 23.66
CA THR A 215 45.52 12.09 22.84
C THR A 215 45.21 12.17 21.34
N THR A 216 45.74 13.23 20.74
CA THR A 216 46.54 13.24 19.49
C THR A 216 45.91 12.82 18.17
N ALA A 217 45.65 13.86 17.36
CA ALA A 217 45.59 13.78 15.91
C ALA A 217 46.95 13.37 15.28
N PRO A 218 46.95 12.51 14.26
CA PRO A 218 48.00 12.48 13.26
C PRO A 218 47.50 13.07 11.92
N ARG A 219 48.04 14.26 11.63
CA ARG A 219 48.63 14.73 10.37
C ARG A 219 47.96 14.34 9.02
N PRO A 220 47.65 15.32 8.14
CA PRO A 220 47.16 15.07 6.79
C PRO A 220 48.26 14.52 5.86
N LYS A 221 48.02 13.35 5.26
CA LYS A 221 48.81 12.88 4.11
C LYS A 221 48.30 13.54 2.83
N LYS A 222 48.99 14.61 2.49
CA LYS A 222 49.22 15.14 1.14
C LYS A 222 49.44 13.97 0.15
N ARG A 223 48.50 13.70 -0.76
CA ARG A 223 48.76 12.88 -1.95
C ARG A 223 48.17 13.52 -3.21
N ALA A 224 49.11 13.99 -4.03
CA ALA A 224 49.09 14.14 -5.47
C ALA A 224 47.93 14.92 -6.11
N GLN A 225 48.23 16.20 -6.35
CA GLN A 225 47.85 16.92 -7.58
C GLN A 225 47.84 15.98 -8.79
N ARG A 226 46.69 15.87 -9.44
CA ARG A 226 46.59 15.40 -10.83
C ARG A 226 46.59 16.66 -11.72
N PRO A 227 47.50 16.75 -12.70
CA PRO A 227 47.67 17.97 -13.50
C PRO A 227 46.47 18.22 -14.43
N ALA A 228 46.16 19.50 -14.57
CA ALA A 228 45.32 20.06 -15.61
C ALA A 228 45.87 19.67 -16.99
N GLY A 229 45.06 18.99 -17.79
CA GLY A 229 45.24 18.85 -19.23
C GLY A 229 44.37 19.87 -19.95
N PRO A 230 44.85 20.48 -21.04
CA PRO A 230 44.23 21.65 -21.66
C PRO A 230 42.97 21.32 -22.46
N ILE A 231 42.07 22.30 -22.42
CA ILE A 231 40.92 22.52 -23.29
C ILE A 231 41.44 22.63 -24.73
N THR A 232 40.87 21.86 -25.67
CA THR A 232 40.79 22.29 -27.07
C THR A 232 39.50 21.75 -27.70
N HIS A 233 38.89 22.64 -28.47
CA HIS A 233 37.59 22.65 -29.11
C HIS A 233 37.38 21.53 -30.13
N GLU A 234 36.14 21.07 -30.30
CA GLU A 234 35.57 21.04 -31.66
C GLU A 234 34.04 21.13 -31.64
N ALA A 235 33.56 21.98 -32.55
CA ALA A 235 32.17 22.29 -32.78
C ALA A 235 31.56 21.24 -33.74
N THR A 236 30.29 20.90 -33.56
CA THR A 236 29.45 20.48 -34.70
C THR A 236 28.04 20.98 -34.45
N ILE A 237 27.77 22.13 -35.04
CA ILE A 237 26.43 22.61 -35.36
C ILE A 237 26.01 21.82 -36.61
N ALA A 238 25.05 20.92 -36.47
CA ALA A 238 24.31 20.37 -37.61
C ALA A 238 22.94 21.04 -37.66
N ALA A 239 22.90 22.20 -38.31
CA ALA A 239 21.69 22.74 -38.90
C ALA A 239 21.45 22.00 -40.23
N GLY A 240 20.42 21.18 -40.28
CA GLY A 240 19.94 20.54 -41.51
C GLY A 240 18.45 20.81 -41.64
N GLY A 241 18.11 21.79 -42.48
CA GLY A 241 16.72 22.15 -42.77
C GLY A 241 16.04 21.19 -43.74
N ALA A 242 14.71 21.26 -43.77
CA ALA A 242 13.92 21.15 -45.00
C ALA A 242 12.51 21.74 -44.75
N PRO A 243 12.12 22.79 -45.47
CA PRO A 243 10.75 23.28 -45.52
C PRO A 243 9.98 22.70 -46.71
N THR A 244 8.64 22.76 -46.57
CA THR A 244 7.65 22.93 -47.65
C THR A 244 7.55 21.87 -48.75
N GLY A 245 6.52 21.04 -48.64
CA GLY A 245 5.83 20.43 -49.77
C GLY A 245 4.33 20.45 -49.49
N GLY A 246 3.62 21.40 -50.08
CA GLY A 246 2.17 21.49 -49.98
C GLY A 246 1.46 20.49 -50.89
N THR A 247 0.18 20.26 -50.65
CA THR A 247 -0.80 20.04 -51.72
C THR A 247 -2.19 20.36 -51.22
N ARG A 248 -2.94 21.01 -52.11
CA ARG A 248 -4.39 21.19 -52.07
C ARG A 248 -5.12 19.85 -52.12
#